data_AF-A0AAQ4QU60-F1
#
_entry.id   AF-A0AAQ4QU60-F1
#
_cell.length_a   1.000
_cell.length_b   1.000
_cell.length_c   1.000
_cell.angle_alpha   90.00
_cell.angle_beta   90.00
_cell.angle_gamma   90.00
#
_symmetry.space_group_name_H-M   'P 1'
#
loop_
_entity.id
_entity.type
_entity.pdbx_description
1 polymer ?
#
loop_
_entity_poly.entity_id
_entity_poly.type
_entity_poly.pdbx_seq_one_letter_code
_entity_poly.pdbx_strand_id
1 'polypeptide(L)'
;MGISRDNWHKRRKTGGKRKPYHKKRKYELGRPPANTKIGPRRIHTVRVRGGNKKYRALRLDVGNFSWGSECCTRKTRIIDVVYNASNNELVRTKTLVKNCIVLVDSLPYRQWYEAHFATPLGRKKGAKLTPEEEEVLNKKRSKRTQKKYDERKKTAHFATPLGRKKGAKLISPFLEEQFLQGKLLDTSSTRKDQRGPRSTMSVKRQPRSASSWKSSSSRESSLLALHPDRASAAGQKATSWKEELEFYLRNIKAKKGK
;
A
#
# COMPACT_ATOMS: atom_id res chain seq x y z
N MET A 1 32.50 -18.39 -5.70
CA MET A 1 31.50 -17.49 -6.36
C MET A 1 30.11 -18.10 -6.25
N GLY A 2 29.11 -17.31 -5.86
CA GLY A 2 27.76 -17.82 -5.58
C GLY A 2 26.81 -17.84 -6.79
N ILE A 3 25.54 -17.57 -6.50
CA ILE A 3 24.45 -17.41 -7.48
C ILE A 3 24.88 -16.35 -8.52
N SER A 4 24.62 -16.61 -9.80
CA SER A 4 24.96 -15.72 -10.91
C SER A 4 23.70 -15.30 -11.66
N ARG A 5 23.68 -14.06 -12.14
CA ARG A 5 22.58 -13.44 -12.89
C ARG A 5 22.90 -13.27 -14.38
N ASP A 6 23.91 -13.98 -14.86
CA ASP A 6 24.27 -14.01 -16.26
C ASP A 6 23.17 -14.65 -17.11
N ASN A 7 23.21 -14.42 -18.42
CA ASN A 7 22.26 -14.97 -19.38
C ASN A 7 22.89 -16.05 -20.28
N TRP A 8 24.21 -16.22 -20.24
CA TRP A 8 24.94 -17.11 -21.14
C TRP A 8 24.91 -18.57 -20.69
N HIS A 9 24.63 -18.85 -19.41
CA HIS A 9 24.34 -20.22 -18.96
C HIS A 9 23.03 -20.78 -19.53
N LYS A 10 22.14 -19.93 -20.07
CA LYS A 10 20.86 -20.34 -20.66
C LYS A 10 21.02 -20.77 -22.12
N ARG A 11 20.06 -21.57 -22.61
CA ARG A 11 19.98 -21.96 -24.02
C ARG A 11 19.71 -20.76 -24.94
N ARG A 12 20.05 -20.92 -26.22
CA ARG A 12 19.68 -19.98 -27.30
C ARG A 12 18.16 -19.99 -27.52
N LYS A 13 17.65 -18.97 -28.23
CA LYS A 13 16.27 -18.96 -28.74
C LYS A 13 15.97 -20.20 -29.61
N THR A 14 16.95 -20.68 -30.35
CA THR A 14 16.88 -21.92 -31.15
C THR A 14 16.92 -23.21 -30.31
N GLY A 15 17.07 -23.14 -28.99
CA GLY A 15 17.20 -24.31 -28.11
C GLY A 15 18.63 -24.86 -27.98
N GLY A 16 19.57 -24.44 -28.85
CA GLY A 16 20.97 -24.88 -28.79
C GLY A 16 21.69 -24.49 -27.49
N LYS A 17 22.50 -25.41 -26.95
CA LYS A 17 23.34 -25.19 -25.75
C LYS A 17 24.49 -24.23 -26.07
N ARG A 18 24.76 -23.26 -25.20
CA ARG A 18 25.90 -22.33 -25.33
C ARG A 18 27.09 -22.85 -24.53
N LYS A 19 28.29 -22.79 -25.11
CA LYS A 19 29.54 -23.03 -24.37
C LYS A 19 29.94 -21.74 -23.64
N PRO A 20 30.21 -21.78 -22.31
CA PRO A 20 30.75 -20.63 -21.58
C PRO A 20 32.11 -20.21 -22.13
N TYR A 21 32.28 -18.92 -22.45
CA TYR A 21 33.54 -18.38 -23.00
C TYR A 21 34.43 -17.70 -21.94
N HIS A 22 33.90 -17.43 -20.74
CA HIS A 22 34.66 -16.90 -19.62
C HIS A 22 34.12 -17.39 -18.28
N LYS A 23 34.92 -17.22 -17.21
CA LYS A 23 34.50 -17.46 -15.82
C LYS A 23 33.51 -16.38 -15.36
N LYS A 24 32.70 -16.66 -14.32
CA LYS A 24 31.71 -15.67 -13.81
C LYS A 24 32.40 -14.38 -13.34
N ARG A 25 31.74 -13.24 -13.50
CA ARG A 25 32.30 -11.93 -13.12
C ARG A 25 31.63 -11.35 -11.88
N LYS A 26 32.35 -10.52 -11.12
CA LYS A 26 31.84 -9.92 -9.86
C LYS A 26 30.55 -9.10 -10.07
N TYR A 27 30.38 -8.45 -11.23
CA TYR A 27 29.18 -7.66 -11.51
C TYR A 27 27.94 -8.52 -11.85
N GLU A 28 28.11 -9.81 -12.15
CA GLU A 28 27.02 -10.75 -12.44
C GLU A 28 26.45 -11.39 -11.16
N LEU A 29 26.97 -11.04 -9.98
CA LEU A 29 26.60 -11.71 -8.73
C LEU A 29 25.10 -11.55 -8.42
N GLY A 30 24.50 -12.66 -7.99
CA GLY A 30 23.24 -12.71 -7.25
C GLY A 30 23.50 -12.77 -5.74
N ARG A 31 22.48 -12.45 -4.95
CA ARG A 31 22.48 -12.64 -3.50
C ARG A 31 21.23 -13.43 -3.12
N PRO A 32 21.27 -14.25 -2.04
CA PRO A 32 20.09 -14.95 -1.53
C PRO A 32 18.89 -13.99 -1.32
N PRO A 33 17.63 -14.44 -1.38
CA PRO A 33 16.49 -13.60 -1.04
C PRO A 33 16.47 -13.24 0.45
N ALA A 34 15.80 -12.16 0.84
CA ALA A 34 15.71 -11.75 2.25
C ALA A 34 14.59 -12.45 3.02
N ASN A 35 13.54 -12.94 2.33
CA ASN A 35 12.39 -13.63 2.90
C ASN A 35 11.83 -12.96 4.18
N THR A 36 11.64 -11.64 4.12
CA THR A 36 11.19 -10.79 5.25
C THR A 36 9.98 -11.39 5.95
N LYS A 37 10.06 -11.55 7.27
CA LYS A 37 8.95 -12.06 8.11
C LYS A 37 8.32 -10.97 8.97
N ILE A 38 7.15 -11.25 9.49
CA ILE A 38 6.54 -10.43 10.55
C ILE A 38 7.26 -10.73 11.87
N GLY A 39 7.67 -9.69 12.59
CA GLY A 39 8.40 -9.82 13.86
C GLY A 39 9.19 -8.57 14.21
N PRO A 40 9.91 -8.58 15.35
CA PRO A 40 10.64 -7.42 15.84
C PRO A 40 11.64 -6.94 14.79
N ARG A 41 11.65 -5.63 14.54
CA ARG A 41 12.41 -4.99 13.45
C ARG A 41 13.87 -5.44 13.45
N ARG A 42 14.29 -6.13 12.38
CA ARG A 42 15.68 -6.52 12.11
C ARG A 42 16.01 -6.24 10.65
N ILE A 43 16.97 -5.34 10.42
CA ILE A 43 17.38 -4.87 9.09
C ILE A 43 18.89 -4.94 8.98
N HIS A 44 19.42 -5.65 7.98
CA HIS A 44 20.85 -5.72 7.70
C HIS A 44 21.22 -4.85 6.50
N THR A 45 22.30 -4.09 6.62
CA THR A 45 22.83 -3.29 5.51
C THR A 45 23.77 -4.13 4.65
N VAL A 46 23.69 -3.98 3.33
CA VAL A 46 24.54 -4.68 2.36
C VAL A 46 25.16 -3.67 1.41
N ARG A 47 26.49 -3.66 1.32
CA ARG A 47 27.23 -2.89 0.30
C ARG A 47 27.00 -3.49 -1.09
N VAL A 48 26.75 -2.62 -2.07
CA VAL A 48 26.55 -2.98 -3.48
C VAL A 48 27.57 -2.26 -4.37
N ARG A 49 27.48 -2.50 -5.70
CA ARG A 49 28.36 -1.89 -6.70
C ARG A 49 28.35 -0.36 -6.58
N GLY A 50 29.53 0.26 -6.76
CA GLY A 50 29.70 1.71 -6.68
C GLY A 50 29.67 2.27 -5.25
N GLY A 51 29.86 1.44 -4.21
CA GLY A 51 29.92 1.91 -2.82
C GLY A 51 28.56 2.15 -2.15
N ASN A 52 27.47 2.04 -2.90
CA ASN A 52 26.11 2.22 -2.40
C ASN A 52 25.71 1.16 -1.35
N LYS A 53 24.67 1.47 -0.56
CA LYS A 53 24.10 0.60 0.47
C LYS A 53 22.67 0.19 0.11
N LYS A 54 22.31 -1.07 0.34
CA LYS A 54 20.93 -1.56 0.34
C LYS A 54 20.57 -2.11 1.71
N TYR A 55 19.30 -2.04 2.07
CA TYR A 55 18.80 -2.50 3.35
C TYR A 55 17.93 -3.73 3.14
N ARG A 56 18.28 -4.81 3.82
CA ARG A 56 17.55 -6.08 3.81
C ARG A 56 16.79 -6.21 5.11
N ALA A 57 15.50 -5.96 5.04
CA ALA A 57 14.62 -6.34 6.14
C ALA A 57 14.58 -7.88 6.23
N LEU A 58 14.92 -8.40 7.41
CA LEU A 58 14.72 -9.80 7.75
C LEU A 58 13.41 -9.95 8.53
N ARG A 59 13.11 -8.98 9.40
CA ARG A 59 11.86 -8.92 10.17
C ARG A 59 11.33 -7.49 10.24
N LEU A 60 10.02 -7.34 10.05
CA LEU A 60 9.29 -6.08 10.17
C LEU A 60 7.89 -6.33 10.71
N ASP A 61 7.50 -5.55 11.71
CA ASP A 61 6.19 -5.55 12.36
C ASP A 61 5.41 -4.25 12.12
N VAL A 62 6.06 -3.18 11.68
CA VAL A 62 5.43 -1.89 11.41
C VAL A 62 5.69 -1.42 9.97
N GLY A 63 4.72 -0.71 9.42
CA GLY A 63 4.81 -0.05 8.12
C GLY A 63 4.17 1.33 8.16
N ASN A 64 4.42 2.15 7.14
CA ASN A 64 3.74 3.44 7.00
C ASN A 64 2.70 3.33 5.91
N PHE A 65 1.42 3.17 6.25
CA PHE A 65 0.36 2.87 5.29
C PHE A 65 -0.49 4.12 5.01
N SER A 66 -1.09 4.23 3.83
CA SER A 66 -1.86 5.41 3.41
C SER A 66 -3.29 5.07 3.04
N TRP A 67 -4.23 5.78 3.66
CA TRP A 67 -5.64 5.80 3.32
C TRP A 67 -5.89 6.84 2.24
N GLY A 68 -5.98 6.37 0.99
CA GLY A 68 -5.97 7.22 -0.20
C GLY A 68 -7.19 8.14 -0.37
N SER A 69 -8.38 7.74 0.09
CA SER A 69 -9.59 8.57 -0.06
C SER A 69 -9.54 9.81 0.83
N GLU A 70 -9.04 9.66 2.05
CA GLU A 70 -8.93 10.73 3.04
C GLU A 70 -7.54 11.39 3.08
N CYS A 71 -6.64 10.96 2.19
CA CYS A 71 -5.24 11.42 2.14
C CYS A 71 -4.52 11.32 3.50
N CYS A 72 -4.83 10.30 4.30
CA CYS A 72 -4.26 10.12 5.64
C CYS A 72 -3.20 9.01 5.63
N THR A 73 -1.97 9.34 6.01
CA THR A 73 -0.87 8.37 6.12
C THR A 73 -0.48 8.17 7.58
N ARG A 74 -0.43 6.92 8.04
CA ARG A 74 -0.10 6.58 9.42
C ARG A 74 0.85 5.40 9.50
N LYS A 75 1.73 5.46 10.50
CA LYS A 75 2.54 4.32 10.91
C LYS A 75 1.65 3.36 11.69
N THR A 76 1.50 2.15 11.19
CA THR A 76 0.61 1.13 11.75
C THR A 76 1.31 -0.22 11.79
N ARG A 77 0.83 -1.10 12.68
CA ARG A 77 1.36 -2.44 12.86
C ARG A 77 0.80 -3.38 11.80
N ILE A 78 1.66 -4.23 11.25
CA ILE A 78 1.34 -5.32 10.35
C ILE A 78 0.99 -6.53 11.21
N ILE A 79 -0.21 -7.06 11.02
CA ILE A 79 -0.76 -8.17 11.79
C ILE A 79 -0.49 -9.49 11.08
N ASP A 80 -0.92 -9.60 9.81
CA ASP A 80 -0.80 -10.84 9.06
C ASP A 80 -0.70 -10.63 7.54
N VAL A 81 -0.31 -11.66 6.81
CA VAL A 81 -0.37 -11.73 5.35
C VAL A 81 -1.57 -12.60 4.96
N VAL A 82 -2.52 -12.04 4.21
CA VAL A 82 -3.76 -12.76 3.86
C VAL A 82 -3.74 -13.26 2.43
N TYR A 83 -3.11 -12.54 1.52
CA TYR A 83 -3.09 -12.90 0.12
C TYR A 83 -1.79 -12.51 -0.57
N ASN A 84 -1.36 -13.37 -1.49
CA ASN A 84 -0.28 -13.10 -2.41
C ASN A 84 -0.68 -13.63 -3.79
N ALA A 85 -0.46 -12.82 -4.82
CA ALA A 85 -0.77 -13.16 -6.20
C ALA A 85 0.24 -14.14 -6.81
N SER A 86 1.51 -14.09 -6.37
CA SER A 86 2.58 -14.85 -7.04
C SER A 86 2.73 -16.28 -6.52
N ASN A 87 2.58 -16.51 -5.21
CA ASN A 87 2.77 -17.83 -4.61
C ASN A 87 2.02 -17.92 -3.26
N ASN A 88 1.24 -18.98 -3.05
CA ASN A 88 0.47 -19.24 -1.83
C ASN A 88 1.36 -19.62 -0.64
N GLU A 89 2.52 -20.26 -0.86
CA GLU A 89 3.44 -20.61 0.23
C GLU A 89 3.98 -19.37 0.97
N LEU A 90 4.00 -18.22 0.29
CA LEU A 90 4.41 -16.96 0.89
C LEU A 90 3.36 -16.43 1.88
N VAL A 91 2.09 -16.83 1.74
CA VAL A 91 1.03 -16.53 2.70
C VAL A 91 1.19 -17.42 3.94
N ARG A 92 1.33 -18.74 3.73
CA ARG A 92 1.51 -19.73 4.81
C ARG A 92 2.69 -19.40 5.72
N THR A 93 3.80 -18.98 5.10
CA THR A 93 5.03 -18.64 5.82
C THR A 93 5.09 -17.17 6.27
N LYS A 94 4.02 -16.37 6.09
CA LYS A 94 3.93 -14.95 6.44
C LYS A 94 5.09 -14.10 5.90
N THR A 95 5.44 -14.32 4.63
CA THR A 95 6.53 -13.62 3.96
C THR A 95 6.05 -12.31 3.35
N LEU A 96 6.67 -11.21 3.74
CA LEU A 96 6.34 -9.87 3.27
C LEU A 96 7.08 -9.54 1.97
N VAL A 97 6.33 -9.46 0.87
CA VAL A 97 6.83 -9.10 -0.46
C VAL A 97 6.06 -7.91 -1.04
N LYS A 98 6.57 -7.33 -2.13
CA LYS A 98 5.82 -6.30 -2.86
C LYS A 98 4.48 -6.87 -3.35
N ASN A 99 3.43 -6.07 -3.25
CA ASN A 99 2.04 -6.35 -3.62
C ASN A 99 1.37 -7.50 -2.84
N CYS A 100 1.94 -7.95 -1.72
CA CYS A 100 1.18 -8.80 -0.80
C CYS A 100 0.05 -7.99 -0.13
N ILE A 101 -1.08 -8.65 0.12
CA ILE A 101 -2.19 -8.11 0.88
C ILE A 101 -2.00 -8.49 2.34
N VAL A 102 -1.96 -7.48 3.19
CA VAL A 102 -1.69 -7.60 4.61
C VAL A 102 -2.86 -7.07 5.43
N LEU A 103 -3.05 -7.64 6.62
CA LEU A 103 -3.89 -7.05 7.65
C LEU A 103 -3.07 -6.08 8.48
N VAL A 104 -3.62 -4.90 8.69
CA VAL A 104 -2.99 -3.78 9.37
C VAL A 104 -3.93 -3.28 10.47
N ASP A 105 -3.36 -2.77 11.55
CA ASP A 105 -4.13 -2.17 12.65
C ASP A 105 -4.92 -0.93 12.18
N SER A 106 -6.22 -0.88 12.50
CA SER A 106 -7.11 0.22 12.12
C SER A 106 -7.05 1.42 13.08
N LEU A 107 -6.55 1.23 14.30
CA LEU A 107 -6.64 2.19 15.40
C LEU A 107 -6.06 3.58 15.06
N PRO A 108 -4.87 3.71 14.43
CA PRO A 108 -4.32 5.03 14.09
C PRO A 108 -5.15 5.81 13.06
N TYR A 109 -5.92 5.13 12.22
CA TYR A 109 -6.84 5.76 11.27
C TYR A 109 -8.14 6.15 11.93
N ARG A 110 -8.66 5.30 12.84
CA ARG A 110 -9.86 5.58 13.64
C ARG A 110 -9.67 6.83 14.50
N GLN A 111 -8.55 6.92 15.23
CA GLN A 111 -8.21 8.10 16.05
C GLN A 111 -8.12 9.37 15.21
N TRP A 112 -7.48 9.30 14.03
CA TRP A 112 -7.43 10.45 13.12
C TRP A 112 -8.82 10.85 12.62
N TYR A 113 -9.66 9.87 12.29
CA TYR A 113 -11.01 10.10 11.79
C TYR A 113 -11.90 10.78 12.85
N GLU A 114 -11.91 10.24 14.07
CA GLU A 114 -12.65 10.78 15.21
C GLU A 114 -12.18 12.22 15.52
N ALA A 115 -10.88 12.49 15.48
CA ALA A 115 -10.34 13.83 15.67
C ALA A 115 -10.66 14.79 14.51
N HIS A 116 -10.70 14.31 13.26
CA HIS A 116 -10.88 15.15 12.08
C HIS A 116 -12.34 15.52 11.83
N PHE A 117 -13.25 14.55 12.00
CA PHE A 117 -14.67 14.70 11.71
C PHE A 117 -15.54 14.83 12.97
N ALA A 118 -15.02 14.54 14.17
CA ALA A 118 -15.79 14.51 15.41
C ALA A 118 -17.04 13.61 15.30
N THR A 119 -16.86 12.46 14.64
CA THR A 119 -17.85 11.39 14.47
C THR A 119 -17.23 10.06 14.87
N PRO A 120 -17.95 9.20 15.61
CA PRO A 120 -17.43 7.88 16.01
C PRO A 120 -17.36 6.95 14.78
N LEU A 121 -16.34 6.09 14.73
CA LEU A 121 -16.14 5.14 13.65
C LEU A 121 -15.81 3.73 14.17
N GLY A 122 -16.42 2.70 13.58
CA GLY A 122 -16.05 1.30 13.85
C GLY A 122 -16.35 0.82 15.27
N ARG A 123 -17.43 1.31 15.89
CA ARG A 123 -17.87 0.91 17.23
C ARG A 123 -19.17 0.11 17.15
N LYS A 124 -19.27 -0.96 17.95
CA LYS A 124 -20.52 -1.70 18.11
C LYS A 124 -21.58 -0.80 18.75
N LYS A 125 -22.82 -0.84 18.25
CA LYS A 125 -23.94 -0.10 18.84
C LYS A 125 -24.07 -0.44 20.34
N GLY A 126 -24.10 0.58 21.19
CA GLY A 126 -24.22 0.42 22.64
C GLY A 126 -22.92 0.19 23.42
N ALA A 127 -21.75 0.16 22.76
CA ALA A 127 -20.47 0.11 23.46
C ALA A 127 -20.17 1.48 24.11
N LYS A 128 -19.96 1.50 25.43
CA LYS A 128 -19.53 2.71 26.16
C LYS A 128 -18.16 3.16 25.66
N LEU A 129 -17.99 4.45 25.43
CA LEU A 129 -16.70 5.02 25.05
C LEU A 129 -15.84 5.20 26.30
N THR A 130 -14.53 5.17 26.11
CA THR A 130 -13.61 5.55 27.20
C THR A 130 -13.67 7.07 27.41
N PRO A 131 -13.39 7.58 28.62
CA PRO A 131 -13.48 9.01 28.92
C PRO A 131 -12.67 9.87 27.94
N GLU A 132 -11.45 9.42 27.60
CA GLU A 132 -10.57 10.10 26.65
C GLU A 132 -11.17 10.23 25.23
N GLU A 133 -11.88 9.20 24.77
CA GLU A 133 -12.50 9.20 23.45
C GLU A 133 -13.77 10.07 23.42
N GLU A 134 -14.56 10.06 24.51
CA GLU A 134 -15.73 10.94 24.66
C GLU A 134 -15.33 12.41 24.70
N GLU A 135 -14.24 12.75 25.38
CA GLU A 135 -13.72 14.11 25.42
C GLU A 135 -13.33 14.63 24.03
N VAL A 136 -12.68 13.81 23.20
CA VAL A 136 -12.29 14.21 21.84
C VAL A 136 -13.52 14.46 20.96
N LEU A 137 -14.54 13.61 21.07
CA LEU A 137 -15.78 13.72 20.30
C LEU A 137 -16.61 14.94 20.77
N ASN A 138 -16.88 15.04 22.07
CA ASN A 138 -17.80 16.00 22.66
C ASN A 138 -17.13 17.31 23.11
N LYS A 139 -15.87 17.54 22.74
CA LYS A 139 -15.16 18.77 23.07
C LYS A 139 -15.99 20.01 22.74
N LYS A 140 -16.26 20.84 23.75
CA LYS A 140 -16.89 22.15 23.57
C LYS A 140 -15.99 23.01 22.68
N ARG A 141 -16.55 23.52 21.59
CA ARG A 141 -15.84 24.30 20.57
C ARG A 141 -16.51 25.66 20.39
N SER A 142 -15.73 26.67 19.99
CA SER A 142 -16.28 27.99 19.65
C SER A 142 -17.23 27.89 18.45
N LYS A 143 -18.18 28.84 18.32
CA LYS A 143 -19.18 28.84 17.23
C LYS A 143 -18.56 28.72 15.83
N ARG A 144 -17.44 29.41 15.57
CA ARG A 144 -16.69 29.34 14.30
C ARG A 144 -16.07 27.96 14.07
N THR A 145 -15.48 27.37 15.09
CA THR A 145 -14.88 26.03 15.00
C THR A 145 -15.96 24.97 14.82
N GLN A 146 -17.09 25.09 15.53
CA GLN A 146 -18.21 24.17 15.39
C GLN A 146 -18.76 24.16 13.95
N LYS A 147 -19.02 25.34 13.37
CA LYS A 147 -19.44 25.47 11.97
C LYS A 147 -18.49 24.76 10.99
N LYS A 148 -17.17 24.87 11.22
CA LYS A 148 -16.15 24.17 10.42
C LYS A 148 -16.26 22.64 10.52
N TYR A 149 -16.48 22.10 11.72
CA TYR A 149 -16.69 20.65 11.90
C TYR A 149 -18.01 20.19 11.29
N ASP A 150 -19.08 20.97 11.44
CA ASP A 150 -20.38 20.65 10.85
C ASP A 150 -20.30 20.62 9.31
N GLU A 151 -19.54 21.53 8.70
CA GLU A 151 -19.24 21.51 7.27
C GLU A 151 -18.44 20.26 6.86
N ARG A 152 -17.41 19.87 7.63
CA ARG A 152 -16.65 18.63 7.38
C ARG A 152 -17.50 17.37 7.55
N LYS A 153 -18.41 17.35 8.53
CA LYS A 153 -19.34 16.24 8.76
C LYS A 153 -20.23 15.98 7.56
N LYS A 154 -20.58 17.01 6.78
CA LYS A 154 -21.32 16.85 5.51
C LYS A 154 -20.54 16.06 4.46
N THR A 155 -19.21 16.17 4.47
CA THR A 155 -18.30 15.41 3.60
C THR A 155 -17.81 14.11 4.22
N ALA A 156 -18.16 13.85 5.49
CA ALA A 156 -17.76 12.66 6.21
C ALA A 156 -18.58 11.47 5.70
N HIS A 157 -18.09 10.82 4.65
CA HIS A 157 -18.77 9.73 3.94
C HIS A 157 -18.97 8.42 4.73
N PHE A 158 -18.93 8.44 6.07
CA PHE A 158 -19.30 7.32 6.96
C PHE A 158 -20.65 7.49 7.67
N ALA A 159 -21.23 8.69 7.75
CA ALA A 159 -22.41 8.90 8.59
C ALA A 159 -23.71 9.09 7.79
N THR A 160 -24.55 8.05 7.84
CA THR A 160 -26.02 7.99 7.74
C THR A 160 -26.69 7.49 6.43
N PRO A 161 -27.68 6.56 6.55
CA PRO A 161 -28.57 6.12 5.46
C PRO A 161 -29.67 7.14 5.07
N LEU A 162 -29.82 8.23 5.81
CA LEU A 162 -30.94 9.18 5.65
C LEU A 162 -30.44 10.48 5.03
N GLY A 163 -30.50 10.55 3.70
CA GLY A 163 -30.21 11.77 2.95
C GLY A 163 -29.60 11.50 1.59
N ARG A 164 -30.37 10.89 0.69
CA ARG A 164 -29.99 10.66 -0.72
C ARG A 164 -29.56 11.99 -1.37
N LYS A 165 -28.25 12.15 -1.60
CA LYS A 165 -27.74 12.83 -2.79
C LYS A 165 -27.27 11.77 -3.77
N LYS A 166 -28.01 11.58 -4.87
CA LYS A 166 -27.59 10.81 -6.05
C LYS A 166 -26.18 11.26 -6.44
N GLY A 167 -25.16 10.43 -6.19
CA GLY A 167 -23.77 10.67 -6.64
C GLY A 167 -22.71 10.84 -5.54
N ALA A 168 -23.09 10.96 -4.26
CA ALA A 168 -22.13 11.07 -3.16
C ALA A 168 -21.56 9.67 -2.80
N LYS A 169 -20.30 9.39 -3.20
CA LYS A 169 -19.60 8.12 -2.97
C LYS A 169 -19.49 7.79 -1.48
N LEU A 170 -20.41 6.95 -0.99
CA LEU A 170 -20.29 6.23 0.28
C LEU A 170 -18.90 5.61 0.41
N ILE A 171 -18.32 5.63 1.60
CA ILE A 171 -17.31 4.64 1.94
C ILE A 171 -17.99 3.25 1.88
N SER A 172 -17.31 2.25 1.30
CA SER A 172 -17.94 0.95 1.08
C SER A 172 -18.35 0.32 2.41
N PRO A 173 -19.53 -0.34 2.51
CA PRO A 173 -19.96 -1.07 3.72
C PRO A 173 -18.86 -1.99 4.27
N PHE A 174 -18.03 -2.50 3.37
CA PHE A 174 -16.88 -3.32 3.69
C PHE A 174 -15.79 -2.61 4.52
N LEU A 175 -15.51 -1.32 4.29
CA LEU A 175 -14.51 -0.61 5.09
C LEU A 175 -15.01 -0.40 6.53
N GLU A 176 -16.32 -0.19 6.71
CA GLU A 176 -16.93 -0.11 8.04
C GLU A 176 -16.82 -1.44 8.80
N GLU A 177 -17.08 -2.58 8.13
CA GLU A 177 -16.85 -3.92 8.69
C GLU A 177 -15.40 -4.12 9.13
N GLN A 178 -14.43 -3.64 8.35
CA GLN A 178 -13.01 -3.72 8.71
C GLN A 178 -12.65 -2.87 9.93
N PHE A 179 -13.20 -1.66 10.03
CA PHE A 179 -13.02 -0.81 11.21
C PHE A 179 -13.66 -1.44 12.45
N LEU A 180 -14.84 -2.06 12.33
CA LEU A 180 -15.48 -2.82 13.41
C LEU A 180 -14.65 -4.02 13.86
N GLN A 181 -13.99 -4.72 12.92
CA GLN A 181 -13.06 -5.82 13.22
C GLN A 181 -11.72 -5.34 13.81
N GLY A 182 -11.43 -4.04 13.76
CA GLY A 182 -10.15 -3.47 14.22
C GLY A 182 -8.97 -3.72 13.27
N LYS A 183 -9.21 -4.21 12.05
CA LYS A 183 -8.16 -4.62 11.11
C LYS A 183 -8.52 -4.22 9.69
N LEU A 184 -7.63 -3.48 9.02
CA LEU A 184 -7.78 -3.06 7.63
C LEU A 184 -6.96 -3.95 6.70
N LEU A 185 -7.46 -4.21 5.50
CA LEU A 185 -6.65 -4.80 4.42
C LEU A 185 -5.89 -3.69 3.70
N ASP A 186 -4.59 -3.89 3.48
CA ASP A 186 -3.78 -3.00 2.67
C ASP A 186 -2.79 -3.76 1.77
N THR A 187 -2.29 -3.09 0.75
CA THR A 187 -1.32 -3.58 -0.22
C THR A 187 0.09 -3.10 0.14
N SER A 188 1.04 -4.03 0.19
CA SER A 188 2.45 -3.68 0.39
C SER A 188 3.09 -3.15 -0.90
N SER A 189 3.06 -1.84 -1.17
CA SER A 189 3.61 -1.27 -2.42
C SER A 189 5.15 -1.31 -2.53
N THR A 190 5.86 -1.56 -1.43
CA THR A 190 7.33 -1.46 -1.37
C THR A 190 8.05 -2.81 -1.37
N ARG A 191 9.25 -2.83 -1.98
CA ARG A 191 10.20 -3.95 -1.87
C ARG A 191 11.01 -3.80 -0.59
N LYS A 192 10.66 -4.59 0.42
CA LYS A 192 11.24 -4.55 1.78
C LYS A 192 12.71 -4.99 1.84
N ASP A 193 13.21 -5.63 0.79
CA ASP A 193 14.56 -6.21 0.68
C ASP A 193 15.56 -5.33 -0.10
N GLN A 194 15.11 -4.19 -0.64
CA GLN A 194 15.93 -3.32 -1.50
C GLN A 194 16.01 -1.86 -1.04
N ARG A 195 15.02 -1.36 -0.27
CA ARG A 195 14.89 0.04 0.14
C ARG A 195 15.12 0.24 1.63
N GLY A 196 15.51 1.46 2.01
CA GLY A 196 15.76 1.85 3.40
C GLY A 196 14.54 1.79 4.33
N PRO A 197 14.76 1.97 5.65
CA PRO A 197 13.79 1.66 6.72
C PRO A 197 12.55 2.56 6.78
N ARG A 198 12.45 3.61 5.94
CA ARG A 198 11.28 4.49 5.83
C ARG A 198 10.69 4.33 4.43
N SER A 199 9.83 3.35 4.26
CA SER A 199 9.10 3.21 2.99
C SER A 199 7.61 3.36 3.24
N THR A 200 7.01 4.36 2.60
CA THR A 200 5.57 4.53 2.45
C THR A 200 4.98 3.32 1.74
N MET A 201 3.97 2.73 2.35
CA MET A 201 3.13 1.66 1.86
C MET A 201 1.78 2.29 1.47
N SER A 202 1.15 1.76 0.43
CA SER A 202 -0.09 2.20 -0.24
C SER A 202 0.05 3.05 -1.53
N VAL A 203 -1.08 3.12 -2.24
CA VAL A 203 -1.33 3.07 -3.70
C VAL A 203 -1.05 4.38 -4.45
N LYS A 204 -0.80 4.22 -5.77
CA LYS A 204 -0.69 5.29 -6.78
C LYS A 204 -1.80 6.34 -6.62
N ARG A 205 -1.40 7.60 -6.51
CA ARG A 205 -2.27 8.76 -6.77
C ARG A 205 -3.06 8.53 -8.05
N GLN A 206 -4.39 8.70 -8.02
CA GLN A 206 -5.11 8.97 -9.26
C GLN A 206 -4.57 10.27 -9.87
N PRO A 207 -4.37 10.35 -11.20
CA PRO A 207 -4.11 11.63 -11.83
C PRO A 207 -5.31 12.53 -11.57
N ARG A 208 -5.06 13.70 -10.99
CA ARG A 208 -6.05 14.78 -11.02
C ARG A 208 -6.36 15.03 -12.50
N SER A 209 -7.65 15.06 -12.84
CA SER A 209 -8.10 15.55 -14.15
C SER A 209 -7.40 16.86 -14.44
N ALA A 210 -6.66 16.91 -15.55
CA ALA A 210 -5.92 18.09 -15.96
C ALA A 210 -6.92 19.20 -16.33
N SER A 211 -7.21 20.11 -15.39
CA SER A 211 -7.82 21.40 -15.69
C SER A 211 -6.72 22.46 -15.70
N SER A 212 -6.27 22.76 -16.92
CA SER A 212 -5.62 23.98 -17.40
C SER A 212 -4.64 24.70 -16.46
N TRP A 213 -3.33 24.43 -16.63
CA TRP A 213 -2.31 25.43 -16.35
C TRP A 213 -1.68 25.84 -17.67
N LYS A 214 -2.05 27.04 -18.14
CA LYS A 214 -1.42 27.73 -19.27
C LYS A 214 -0.05 28.25 -18.81
N SER A 215 0.98 27.79 -19.53
CA SER A 215 2.22 28.46 -19.95
C SER A 215 2.76 29.68 -19.17
N SER A 216 4.01 29.54 -18.71
CA SER A 216 5.14 30.42 -19.05
C SER A 216 6.45 29.73 -18.64
N SER A 217 7.12 29.08 -19.61
CA SER A 217 8.38 29.51 -20.22
C SER A 217 9.57 29.68 -19.24
N SER A 218 10.49 28.73 -19.22
CA SER A 218 11.89 28.96 -19.61
C SER A 218 12.72 27.67 -19.50
N ARG A 219 13.20 27.22 -20.67
CA ARG A 219 14.53 26.66 -20.98
C ARG A 219 15.08 25.48 -20.15
N GLU A 220 15.20 24.34 -20.82
CA GLU A 220 16.42 23.51 -21.01
C GLU A 220 15.98 22.11 -21.53
N SER A 221 16.02 21.87 -22.83
CA SER A 221 17.15 21.32 -23.62
C SER A 221 17.32 19.79 -23.49
N SER A 222 16.85 19.11 -24.56
CA SER A 222 17.35 17.89 -25.22
C SER A 222 17.65 16.64 -24.37
N LEU A 223 16.77 15.62 -24.41
CA LEU A 223 16.75 14.50 -25.37
C LEU A 223 17.91 13.48 -25.23
N LEU A 224 17.59 12.34 -24.62
CA LEU A 224 17.98 11.03 -25.14
C LEU A 224 16.79 10.08 -24.94
N ALA A 225 16.02 9.93 -26.02
CA ALA A 225 14.95 8.97 -26.16
C ALA A 225 15.54 7.59 -26.47
N LEU A 226 15.16 6.56 -25.72
CA LEU A 226 15.13 5.17 -26.21
C LEU A 226 13.91 4.43 -25.63
N HIS A 227 12.96 4.21 -26.55
CA HIS A 227 11.87 3.25 -26.61
C HIS A 227 10.70 3.29 -25.59
N PRO A 228 9.54 3.83 -26.03
CA PRO A 228 8.24 3.36 -25.61
C PRO A 228 7.86 2.15 -26.49
N ASP A 229 7.72 0.94 -25.93
CA ASP A 229 6.86 -0.09 -26.54
C ASP A 229 6.61 -1.29 -25.62
N ARG A 230 5.51 -1.17 -24.86
CA ARG A 230 4.44 -2.18 -24.69
C ARG A 230 3.42 -1.64 -23.69
N ALA A 231 2.79 -0.54 -24.09
CA ALA A 231 1.59 -0.03 -23.45
C ALA A 231 0.57 0.29 -24.55
N SER A 232 0.14 -0.75 -25.26
CA SER A 232 -1.02 -0.70 -26.15
C SER A 232 -1.59 -2.11 -26.26
N ALA A 233 -2.72 -2.33 -25.60
CA ALA A 233 -3.75 -3.38 -25.80
C ALA A 233 -4.46 -3.68 -24.48
N ALA A 234 -5.17 -2.69 -23.94
CA ALA A 234 -6.32 -2.77 -23.04
C ALA A 234 -6.43 -1.42 -22.35
N GLY A 235 -7.53 -0.70 -22.57
CA GLY A 235 -7.84 0.51 -21.84
C GLY A 235 -7.90 0.21 -20.34
N GLN A 236 -6.78 0.40 -19.63
CA GLN A 236 -6.74 0.36 -18.18
C GLN A 236 -7.37 1.66 -17.68
N LYS A 237 -8.70 1.68 -17.61
CA LYS A 237 -9.42 2.62 -16.73
C LYS A 237 -8.77 2.51 -15.36
N ALA A 238 -8.41 3.63 -14.75
CA ALA A 238 -7.92 3.64 -13.38
C ALA A 238 -8.99 3.02 -12.48
N THR A 239 -8.81 1.74 -12.12
CA THR A 239 -9.76 1.00 -11.30
C THR A 239 -9.93 1.72 -9.98
N SER A 240 -11.18 1.89 -9.57
CA SER A 240 -11.49 2.49 -8.27
C SER A 240 -10.91 1.59 -7.17
N TRP A 241 -10.43 2.16 -6.06
CA TRP A 241 -9.92 1.39 -4.90
C TRP A 241 -10.95 0.36 -4.42
N LYS A 242 -12.24 0.64 -4.62
CA LYS A 242 -13.36 -0.28 -4.35
C LYS A 242 -13.30 -1.54 -5.23
N GLU A 243 -13.07 -1.40 -6.52
CA GLU A 243 -13.01 -2.53 -7.46
C GLU A 243 -11.79 -3.40 -7.17
N GLU A 244 -10.66 -2.78 -6.82
CA GLU A 244 -9.43 -3.49 -6.43
C GLU A 244 -9.64 -4.26 -5.12
N LEU A 245 -10.26 -3.63 -4.12
CA LEU A 245 -10.60 -4.27 -2.85
C LEU A 245 -11.58 -5.44 -3.04
N GLU A 246 -12.67 -5.24 -3.79
CA GLU A 246 -13.65 -6.27 -4.12
C GLU A 246 -13.03 -7.44 -4.89
N PHE A 247 -12.09 -7.15 -5.81
CA PHE A 247 -11.33 -8.17 -6.51
C PHE A 247 -10.50 -9.02 -5.54
N TYR A 248 -9.74 -8.41 -4.64
CA TYR A 248 -8.94 -9.17 -3.66
C TYR A 248 -9.83 -9.94 -2.68
N LEU A 249 -10.95 -9.38 -2.24
CA LEU A 249 -11.89 -10.08 -1.36
C LEU A 249 -12.50 -11.31 -2.01
N ARG A 250 -12.94 -11.19 -3.26
CA ARG A 250 -13.43 -12.34 -4.03
C ARG A 250 -12.37 -13.43 -4.13
N ASN A 251 -11.13 -13.07 -4.43
CA ASN A 251 -10.02 -14.03 -4.50
C ASN A 251 -9.67 -14.65 -3.14
N ILE A 252 -9.75 -13.88 -2.05
CA ILE A 252 -9.53 -14.40 -0.69
C ILE A 252 -10.65 -15.37 -0.32
N LYS A 253 -11.92 -15.02 -0.58
CA LYS A 253 -13.07 -15.90 -0.34
C LYS A 253 -12.96 -17.19 -1.16
N ALA A 254 -12.65 -17.09 -2.45
CA ALA A 254 -12.48 -18.25 -3.34
C ALA A 254 -11.34 -19.18 -2.89
N LYS A 255 -10.27 -18.64 -2.29
CA LYS A 255 -9.18 -19.46 -1.73
C LYS A 255 -9.51 -20.09 -0.37
N LYS A 256 -10.47 -19.53 0.39
CA LYS A 256 -10.91 -20.08 1.69
C LYS A 256 -12.04 -21.10 1.57
N GLY A 257 -12.86 -21.01 0.51
CA GLY A 257 -13.99 -21.91 0.25
C GLY A 257 -13.60 -23.22 -0.46
N LYS A 258 -12.35 -23.64 -0.34
CA LYS A 258 -11.83 -24.95 -0.77
C LYS A 258 -11.14 -25.61 0.42
#